data_AF-A0AAW2NDW1-F1
#
_entry.id   AF-A0AAW2NDW1-F1
#
_cell.length_a   1.000
_cell.length_b   1.000
_cell.length_c   1.000
_cell.angle_alpha   90.00
_cell.angle_beta   90.00
_cell.angle_gamma   90.00
#
_symmetry.space_group_name_H-M   'P 1'
#
loop_
_entity.id
_entity.type
_entity.pdbx_description
1 polymer ?
#
loop_
_entity_poly.entity_id
_entity_poly.type
_entity_poly.pdbx_seq_one_letter_code
_entity_poly.pdbx_strand_id
1 'polypeptide(L)'
;MDREINQTELVLKDLQKLQSQIATKSGERKSKFEELQKRYAALAEENEDTDEELNEWKSKFDERIAILESKISKLLREKADIEDKSRVLTDVIGKNTTEIAKLQASAEAHMSLKNERDSNIKSLFQKHNLGPLPSGPFSDEVALDLTQQIQSKLKDLNKDLQEKKAGILKRIQDKEIERDSFEGQIADVDVAMLDERERNLAVGSKLNPFSFSRVEECKERIRGVLKGRLPPDKDLKDEIIKVQRIYFFVVTFGANSKALF
;
A
#
# COMPACT_ATOMS: atom_id res chain seq x y z
N MET A 1 49.38 -0.32 -142.73
CA MET A 1 50.00 0.93 -142.24
C MET A 1 49.01 1.77 -141.44
N ASP A 2 48.01 2.44 -142.02
CA ASP A 2 47.14 3.37 -141.25
C ASP A 2 46.34 2.73 -140.10
N ARG A 3 45.90 1.47 -140.25
CA ARG A 3 45.19 0.74 -139.19
C ARG A 3 46.07 0.41 -137.98
N GLU A 4 47.34 0.08 -138.22
CA GLU A 4 48.31 -0.24 -137.15
C GLU A 4 48.74 1.02 -136.42
N ILE A 5 48.93 2.12 -137.14
CA ILE A 5 49.23 3.45 -136.56
C ILE A 5 48.09 3.88 -135.63
N ASN A 6 46.84 3.81 -136.12
CA ASN A 6 45.65 4.13 -135.31
C ASN A 6 45.53 3.24 -134.06
N GLN A 7 45.88 1.95 -134.18
CA GLN A 7 45.84 1.03 -133.05
C GLN A 7 46.95 1.33 -132.02
N THR A 8 48.16 1.68 -132.48
CA THR A 8 49.26 2.11 -131.59
C THR A 8 48.96 3.42 -130.89
N GLU A 9 48.32 4.39 -131.56
CA GLU A 9 47.89 5.64 -130.92
C GLU A 9 46.84 5.41 -129.83
N LEU A 10 45.94 4.44 -130.04
CA LEU A 10 44.90 4.07 -129.09
C LEU A 10 45.52 3.43 -127.83
N VAL A 11 46.47 2.52 -128.01
CA VAL A 11 47.26 1.92 -126.91
C VAL A 11 48.06 2.98 -126.15
N LEU A 12 48.64 3.96 -126.85
CA LEU A 12 49.42 5.03 -126.22
C LEU A 12 48.53 5.95 -125.35
N LYS A 13 47.32 6.27 -125.81
CA LYS A 13 46.32 7.00 -125.01
C LYS A 13 45.91 6.22 -123.76
N ASP A 14 45.69 4.91 -123.90
CA ASP A 14 45.35 4.05 -122.75
C ASP A 14 46.50 3.96 -121.74
N LEU A 15 47.75 3.86 -122.21
CA LEU A 15 48.95 3.90 -121.36
C LEU A 15 49.07 5.22 -120.61
N GLN A 16 48.86 6.35 -121.28
CA GLN A 16 48.86 7.67 -120.65
C GLN A 16 47.77 7.78 -119.58
N LYS A 17 46.57 7.27 -119.86
CA LYS A 17 45.46 7.23 -118.91
C LYS A 17 45.79 6.39 -117.67
N LEU A 18 46.37 5.20 -117.85
CA LEU A 18 46.84 4.36 -116.75
C LEU A 18 47.93 5.06 -115.94
N GLN A 19 48.86 5.75 -116.59
CA GLN A 19 49.92 6.50 -115.91
C GLN A 19 49.35 7.65 -115.07
N SER A 20 48.36 8.38 -115.59
CA SER A 20 47.63 9.39 -114.80
C SER A 20 46.93 8.78 -113.59
N GLN A 21 46.25 7.64 -113.76
CA GLN A 21 45.60 6.94 -112.65
C GLN A 21 46.60 6.46 -111.59
N ILE A 22 47.77 5.95 -112.01
CA ILE A 22 48.85 5.57 -111.09
C ILE A 22 49.33 6.77 -110.29
N ALA A 23 49.56 7.91 -110.93
CA ALA A 23 49.98 9.14 -110.26
C ALA A 23 48.94 9.62 -109.24
N THR A 24 47.66 9.67 -109.63
CA THR A 24 46.56 10.04 -108.73
C THR A 24 46.46 9.08 -107.54
N LYS A 25 46.47 7.77 -107.79
CA LYS A 25 46.39 6.76 -106.71
C LYS A 25 47.60 6.79 -105.79
N SER A 26 48.80 7.09 -106.32
CA SER A 26 50.01 7.26 -105.51
C SER A 26 49.90 8.48 -104.59
N GLY A 27 49.37 9.60 -105.10
CA GLY A 27 49.10 10.79 -104.30
C GLY A 27 48.06 10.54 -103.19
N GLU A 28 46.94 9.88 -103.53
CA GLU A 28 45.91 9.48 -102.55
C GLU A 28 46.48 8.58 -101.45
N ARG A 29 47.30 7.58 -101.80
CA ARG A 29 47.94 6.68 -100.83
C ARG A 29 48.88 7.44 -99.90
N LYS A 30 49.70 8.35 -100.44
CA LYS A 30 50.61 9.17 -99.64
C LYS A 30 49.85 10.06 -98.66
N SER A 31 48.81 10.75 -99.13
CA SER A 31 47.97 11.60 -98.27
C SER A 31 47.29 10.80 -97.17
N LYS A 32 46.71 9.63 -97.49
CA LYS A 32 46.10 8.74 -96.48
C LYS A 32 47.12 8.22 -95.47
N PHE A 33 48.33 7.91 -95.91
CA PHE A 33 49.40 7.46 -95.03
C PHE A 33 49.85 8.56 -94.07
N GLU A 34 50.02 9.79 -94.55
CA GLU A 34 50.32 10.96 -93.72
C GLU A 34 49.19 11.25 -92.72
N GLU A 35 47.92 11.12 -93.14
CA GLU A 35 46.77 11.29 -92.24
C GLU A 35 46.73 10.19 -91.16
N LEU A 36 47.01 8.94 -91.53
CA LEU A 36 47.08 7.82 -90.60
C LEU A 36 48.17 8.05 -89.55
N GLN A 37 49.37 8.47 -89.97
CA GLN A 37 50.46 8.80 -89.04
C GLN A 37 50.09 9.94 -88.09
N LYS A 38 49.44 10.99 -88.59
CA LYS A 38 48.93 12.09 -87.75
C LYS A 38 47.93 11.60 -86.71
N ARG A 39 46.99 10.72 -87.10
CA ARG A 39 46.00 10.14 -86.17
C ARG A 39 46.68 9.28 -85.10
N TYR A 40 47.67 8.46 -85.46
CA TYR A 40 48.41 7.66 -84.49
C TYR A 40 49.22 8.51 -83.51
N ALA A 41 49.85 9.60 -83.98
CA ALA A 41 50.56 10.52 -83.11
C ALA A 41 49.62 11.24 -82.13
N ALA A 42 48.48 11.75 -82.62
CA ALA A 42 47.48 12.41 -81.77
C ALA A 42 46.88 11.46 -80.72
N LEU A 43 46.63 10.20 -81.07
CA LEU A 43 46.11 9.19 -80.13
C LEU A 43 47.10 8.84 -79.01
N ALA A 44 48.40 8.94 -79.27
CA ALA A 44 49.43 8.73 -78.27
C ALA A 44 49.54 9.91 -77.29
N GLU A 45 49.31 11.13 -77.76
CA GLU A 45 49.29 12.36 -76.95
C GLU A 45 48.01 12.46 -76.09
N GLU A 46 46.86 12.02 -76.60
CA GLU A 46 45.58 12.05 -75.85
C GLU A 46 45.52 11.02 -74.71
N ASN A 47 46.29 9.93 -74.78
CA ASN A 47 46.40 8.93 -73.71
C ASN A 47 47.47 9.30 -72.66
N GLU A 48 47.71 10.59 -72.43
CA GLU A 48 48.69 11.11 -71.47
C GLU A 48 48.35 10.84 -69.99
N ASP A 49 47.15 10.32 -69.68
CA ASP A 49 46.84 9.78 -68.35
C ASP A 49 47.76 8.57 -68.10
N THR A 50 48.91 8.83 -67.49
CA THR A 50 49.88 7.78 -67.21
C THR A 50 49.31 6.79 -66.19
N ASP A 51 49.73 5.52 -66.30
CA ASP A 51 49.40 4.49 -65.31
C ASP A 51 49.78 4.91 -63.87
N GLU A 52 50.69 5.87 -63.71
CA GLU A 52 51.09 6.46 -62.42
C GLU A 52 49.96 7.32 -61.80
N GLU A 53 49.31 8.19 -62.57
CA GLU A 53 48.20 9.01 -62.07
C GLU A 53 47.02 8.13 -61.66
N LEU A 54 46.68 7.13 -62.48
CA LEU A 54 45.61 6.18 -62.17
C LEU A 54 45.88 5.42 -60.86
N ASN A 55 47.13 5.00 -60.65
CA ASN A 55 47.54 4.34 -59.41
C ASN A 55 47.51 5.28 -58.21
N GLU A 56 47.87 6.55 -58.36
CA GLU A 56 47.76 7.55 -57.29
C GLU A 56 46.28 7.75 -56.89
N TRP A 57 45.39 7.91 -57.86
CA TRP A 57 43.95 8.02 -57.61
C TRP A 57 43.42 6.78 -56.90
N LYS A 58 43.78 5.59 -57.39
CA LYS A 58 43.40 4.32 -56.76
C LYS A 58 43.88 4.24 -55.31
N SER A 59 45.14 4.59 -55.04
CA SER A 59 45.70 4.59 -53.69
C SER A 59 44.97 5.57 -52.77
N LYS A 60 44.62 6.78 -53.25
CA LYS A 60 43.85 7.77 -52.48
C LYS A 60 42.44 7.27 -52.16
N PHE A 61 41.78 6.60 -53.11
CA PHE A 61 40.47 5.99 -52.88
C PHE A 61 40.54 4.87 -51.85
N ASP A 62 41.50 3.96 -51.97
CA ASP A 62 41.70 2.84 -51.04
C ASP A 62 41.99 3.35 -49.62
N GLU A 63 42.84 4.37 -49.48
CA GLU A 63 43.10 5.02 -48.19
C GLU A 63 41.82 5.63 -47.60
N ARG A 64 41.03 6.32 -48.43
CA ARG A 64 39.77 6.92 -47.99
C ARG A 64 38.76 5.86 -47.55
N ILE A 65 38.67 4.75 -48.27
CA ILE A 65 37.83 3.60 -47.91
C ILE A 65 38.26 3.05 -46.55
N ALA A 66 39.55 2.78 -46.35
CA ALA A 66 40.08 2.26 -45.09
C ALA A 66 39.78 3.18 -43.88
N ILE A 67 39.91 4.50 -44.06
CA ILE A 67 39.56 5.49 -43.02
C ILE A 67 38.06 5.43 -42.69
N LEU A 68 37.20 5.36 -43.71
CA LEU A 68 35.75 5.30 -43.51
C LEU A 68 35.32 4.00 -42.85
N GLU A 69 35.89 2.85 -43.24
CA GLU A 69 35.62 1.54 -42.62
C GLU A 69 36.02 1.51 -41.14
N SER A 70 37.18 2.08 -40.81
CA SER A 70 37.63 2.23 -39.42
C SER A 70 36.66 3.11 -38.61
N LYS A 71 36.20 4.22 -39.19
CA LYS A 71 35.21 5.12 -38.57
C LYS A 71 33.86 4.43 -38.35
N ILE A 72 33.38 3.68 -39.34
CA ILE A 72 32.15 2.89 -39.22
C ILE A 72 32.28 1.86 -38.10
N SER A 73 33.39 1.12 -38.06
CA SER A 73 33.65 0.12 -37.03
C SER A 73 33.68 0.74 -35.62
N LYS A 74 34.28 1.92 -35.48
CA LYS A 74 34.29 2.66 -34.21
C LYS A 74 32.88 3.09 -33.79
N LEU A 75 32.12 3.70 -34.70
CA LEU A 75 30.76 4.15 -34.42
C LEU A 75 29.81 3.00 -34.06
N LEU A 76 29.96 1.83 -34.69
CA LEU A 76 29.18 0.64 -34.36
C LEU A 76 29.44 0.16 -32.93
N ARG A 77 30.70 0.16 -32.48
CA ARG A 77 31.04 -0.17 -31.09
C ARG A 77 30.46 0.82 -30.09
N GLU A 78 30.62 2.12 -30.36
CA GLU A 78 30.06 3.18 -29.50
C GLU A 78 28.54 3.09 -29.41
N LYS A 79 27.87 2.80 -30.52
CA LYS A 79 26.42 2.56 -30.54
C LYS A 79 26.03 1.38 -29.65
N ALA A 80 26.72 0.24 -29.76
CA ALA A 80 26.44 -0.94 -28.94
C ALA A 80 26.65 -0.65 -27.44
N ASP A 81 27.73 0.03 -27.08
CA ASP A 81 28.01 0.43 -25.69
C ASP A 81 26.91 1.36 -25.13
N ILE A 82 26.39 2.28 -25.96
CA ILE A 82 25.29 3.17 -25.58
C ILE A 82 23.99 2.40 -25.42
N GLU A 83 23.68 1.45 -26.32
CA GLU A 83 22.50 0.58 -26.23
C GLU A 83 22.52 -0.26 -24.95
N ASP A 84 23.67 -0.84 -24.60
CA ASP A 84 23.84 -1.59 -23.35
C ASP A 84 23.64 -0.70 -22.11
N LYS A 85 24.21 0.51 -22.10
CA LYS A 85 23.98 1.48 -21.02
C LYS A 85 22.51 1.89 -20.91
N SER A 86 21.83 2.10 -22.04
CA SER A 86 20.41 2.42 -22.09
C SER A 86 19.54 1.30 -21.53
N ARG A 87 19.86 0.03 -21.86
CA ARG A 87 19.18 -1.14 -21.28
C ARG A 87 19.34 -1.19 -19.76
N VAL A 88 20.57 -1.07 -19.26
CA VAL A 88 20.84 -1.08 -17.81
C VAL A 88 20.10 0.04 -17.09
N LEU A 89 20.09 1.26 -17.64
CA LEU A 89 19.35 2.38 -17.05
C LEU A 89 17.84 2.12 -17.04
N THR A 90 17.30 1.52 -18.10
CA THR A 90 15.88 1.14 -18.17
C THR A 90 15.52 0.15 -17.06
N ASP A 91 16.35 -0.86 -16.82
CA ASP A 91 16.15 -1.83 -15.73
C ASP A 91 16.20 -1.16 -14.35
N VAL A 92 17.14 -0.23 -14.14
CA VAL A 92 17.25 0.54 -12.89
C VAL A 92 16.04 1.42 -12.67
N ILE A 93 15.56 2.11 -13.71
CA ILE A 93 14.33 2.91 -13.64
C ILE A 93 13.15 2.02 -13.25
N GLY A 94 12.99 0.86 -13.90
CA GLY A 94 11.92 -0.09 -13.56
C GLY A 94 11.95 -0.52 -12.10
N LYS A 95 13.12 -0.89 -11.57
CA LYS A 95 13.30 -1.24 -10.15
C LYS A 95 12.90 -0.08 -9.23
N ASN A 96 13.39 1.12 -9.50
CA ASN A 96 13.08 2.30 -8.70
C ASN A 96 11.59 2.65 -8.74
N THR A 97 10.93 2.53 -9.89
CA THR A 97 9.48 2.72 -10.02
C THR A 97 8.71 1.76 -9.13
N THR A 98 9.11 0.48 -9.09
CA THR A 98 8.45 -0.50 -8.20
C THR A 98 8.66 -0.19 -6.72
N GLU A 99 9.84 0.31 -6.34
CA GLU A 99 10.14 0.65 -4.95
C GLU A 99 9.38 1.90 -4.50
N ILE A 100 9.29 2.91 -5.36
CA ILE A 100 8.46 4.11 -5.12
C ILE A 100 7.01 3.72 -4.86
N ALA A 101 6.45 2.81 -5.68
CA ALA A 101 5.06 2.36 -5.50
C ALA A 101 4.84 1.65 -4.15
N LYS A 102 5.80 0.83 -3.69
CA LYS A 102 5.72 0.19 -2.37
C LYS A 102 5.77 1.20 -1.23
N LEU A 103 6.69 2.17 -1.31
CA LEU A 103 6.83 3.20 -0.28
C LEU A 103 5.57 4.09 -0.22
N GLN A 104 4.96 4.41 -1.36
CA GLN A 104 3.68 5.13 -1.42
C GLN A 104 2.55 4.35 -0.75
N ALA A 105 2.39 3.06 -1.10
CA ALA A 105 1.39 2.20 -0.47
C ALA A 105 1.58 2.11 1.05
N SER A 106 2.83 2.01 1.52
CA SER A 106 3.16 2.02 2.95
C SER A 106 2.79 3.36 3.61
N ALA A 107 3.08 4.48 2.96
CA ALA A 107 2.76 5.82 3.48
C ALA A 107 1.24 6.03 3.59
N GLU A 108 0.46 5.59 2.60
CA GLU A 108 -1.01 5.64 2.61
C GLU A 108 -1.62 4.79 3.72
N ALA A 109 -1.07 3.58 3.95
CA ALA A 109 -1.47 2.73 5.06
C ALA A 109 -1.19 3.41 6.43
N HIS A 110 -0.02 4.02 6.61
CA HIS A 110 0.30 4.77 7.82
C HIS A 110 -0.62 5.97 8.03
N MET A 111 -0.95 6.72 6.98
CA MET A 111 -1.90 7.84 7.06
C MET A 111 -3.30 7.37 7.47
N SER A 112 -3.75 6.22 6.97
CA SER A 112 -5.03 5.64 7.35
C SER A 112 -5.08 5.29 8.84
N LEU A 113 -4.04 4.63 9.36
CA LEU A 113 -3.92 4.31 10.79
C LEU A 113 -3.86 5.58 11.66
N LYS A 114 -3.18 6.63 11.18
CA LYS A 114 -3.10 7.91 11.89
C LYS A 114 -4.47 8.59 11.97
N ASN A 115 -5.24 8.58 10.88
CA ASN A 115 -6.60 9.11 10.85
C ASN A 115 -7.54 8.34 11.79
N GLU A 116 -7.40 7.01 11.84
CA GLU A 116 -8.15 6.15 12.75
C GLU A 116 -7.79 6.46 14.22
N ARG A 117 -6.50 6.52 14.55
CA ARG A 117 -5.99 6.91 15.87
C ARG A 117 -6.58 8.25 16.31
N ASP A 118 -6.48 9.27 15.45
CA ASP A 118 -6.96 10.62 15.77
C ASP A 118 -8.48 10.65 15.96
N SER A 119 -9.22 9.88 15.16
CA SER A 119 -10.68 9.74 15.29
C SER A 119 -11.09 9.07 16.61
N ASN A 120 -10.37 8.01 16.99
CA ASN A 120 -10.60 7.30 18.26
C ASN A 120 -10.31 8.19 19.47
N ILE A 121 -9.19 8.92 19.45
CA ILE A 121 -8.85 9.90 20.50
C ILE A 121 -9.94 10.97 20.59
N LYS A 122 -10.37 11.55 19.47
CA LYS A 122 -11.45 12.54 19.42
C LYS A 122 -12.75 12.01 20.04
N SER A 123 -13.15 10.79 19.67
CA SER A 123 -14.35 10.14 20.20
C SER A 123 -14.28 9.97 21.72
N LEU A 124 -13.16 9.49 22.25
CA LEU A 124 -12.97 9.28 23.70
C LEU A 124 -13.02 10.60 24.48
N PHE A 125 -12.32 11.63 23.98
CA PHE A 125 -12.32 12.96 24.61
C PHE A 125 -13.71 13.58 24.63
N GLN A 126 -14.46 13.47 23.53
CA GLN A 126 -15.83 13.98 23.46
C GLN A 126 -16.76 13.21 24.39
N LYS A 127 -16.70 11.87 24.39
CA LYS A 127 -17.58 11.01 25.19
C LYS A 127 -17.35 11.17 26.70
N HIS A 128 -16.11 11.42 27.10
CA HIS A 128 -15.71 11.47 28.52
C HIS A 128 -15.35 12.89 28.99
N ASN A 129 -15.56 13.92 28.17
CA ASN A 129 -15.27 15.33 28.46
C ASN A 129 -13.84 15.54 29.02
N LEU A 130 -12.84 14.95 28.35
CA LEU A 130 -11.44 14.94 28.83
C LEU A 130 -10.69 16.26 28.58
N GLY A 131 -11.34 17.24 27.96
CA GLY A 131 -10.79 18.58 27.72
C GLY A 131 -10.92 19.03 26.27
N PRO A 132 -10.39 20.22 25.95
CA PRO A 132 -10.35 20.72 24.58
C PRO A 132 -9.37 19.92 23.73
N LEU A 133 -9.65 19.84 22.43
CA LEU A 133 -8.81 19.15 21.46
C LEU A 133 -8.28 20.13 20.40
N PRO A 134 -7.11 19.84 19.81
CA PRO A 134 -6.63 20.54 18.63
C PRO A 134 -7.62 20.42 17.46
N SER A 135 -7.79 21.50 16.71
CA SER A 135 -8.65 21.54 15.52
C SER A 135 -8.05 20.82 14.30
N GLY A 136 -6.72 20.69 14.25
CA GLY A 136 -5.98 20.03 13.16
C GLY A 136 -5.74 18.51 13.35
N PRO A 137 -5.06 17.87 12.39
CA PRO A 137 -4.51 16.52 12.56
C PRO A 137 -3.51 16.49 13.71
N PHE A 138 -3.45 15.40 14.46
CA PHE A 138 -2.54 15.33 15.60
C PHE A 138 -1.12 15.00 15.13
N SER A 139 -0.12 15.69 15.70
CA SER A 139 1.26 15.21 15.63
C SER A 139 1.39 13.92 16.46
N ASP A 140 2.50 13.21 16.32
CA ASP A 140 2.68 11.96 17.03
C ASP A 140 2.90 12.19 18.53
N GLU A 141 3.58 13.29 18.88
CA GLU A 141 3.76 13.75 20.25
C GLU A 141 2.42 14.15 20.87
N VAL A 142 1.62 14.96 20.16
CA VAL A 142 0.29 15.39 20.65
C VAL A 142 -0.62 14.19 20.86
N ALA A 143 -0.66 13.24 19.92
CA ALA A 143 -1.47 12.04 20.07
C ALA A 143 -1.00 11.16 21.24
N LEU A 144 0.31 11.09 21.49
CA LEU A 144 0.88 10.37 22.61
C LEU A 144 0.48 11.02 23.95
N ASP A 145 0.58 12.35 24.07
CA ASP A 145 0.17 13.08 25.28
C ASP A 145 -1.32 12.90 25.58
N LEU A 146 -2.18 13.03 24.57
CA LEU A 146 -3.62 12.79 24.70
C LEU A 146 -3.92 11.34 25.12
N THR A 147 -3.16 10.38 24.58
CA THR A 147 -3.27 8.96 24.95
C THR A 147 -2.85 8.74 26.40
N GLN A 148 -1.76 9.37 26.86
CA GLN A 148 -1.32 9.30 28.26
C GLN A 148 -2.37 9.89 29.20
N GLN A 149 -3.02 10.99 28.80
CA GLN A 149 -4.11 11.58 29.58
C GLN A 149 -5.30 10.61 29.71
N ILE A 150 -5.70 9.95 28.62
CA ILE A 150 -6.73 8.90 28.63
C ILE A 150 -6.32 7.76 29.57
N GLN A 151 -5.07 7.28 29.47
CA GLN A 151 -4.55 6.19 30.29
C GLN A 151 -4.53 6.55 31.79
N SER A 152 -4.09 7.76 32.13
CA SER A 152 -4.10 8.23 33.52
C SER A 152 -5.52 8.25 34.08
N LYS A 153 -6.49 8.78 33.30
CA LYS A 153 -7.88 8.82 33.73
C LYS A 153 -8.47 7.43 33.92
N LEU A 154 -8.16 6.49 33.03
CA LEU A 154 -8.57 5.09 33.17
C LEU A 154 -7.96 4.43 34.40
N LYS A 155 -6.69 4.71 34.71
CA LYS A 155 -6.01 4.19 35.89
C LYS A 155 -6.67 4.68 37.19
N ASP A 156 -7.02 5.97 37.25
CA ASP A 156 -7.70 6.56 38.41
C ASP A 156 -9.09 5.96 38.60
N LEU A 157 -9.88 5.87 37.53
CA LEU A 157 -11.22 5.25 37.58
C LEU A 157 -11.16 3.78 38.00
N ASN A 158 -10.16 3.04 37.52
CA ASN A 158 -9.97 1.65 37.92
C ASN A 158 -9.59 1.55 39.40
N LYS A 159 -8.73 2.43 39.90
CA LYS A 159 -8.37 2.47 41.33
C LYS A 159 -9.59 2.75 42.20
N ASP A 160 -10.37 3.79 41.87
CA ASP A 160 -11.61 4.13 42.58
C ASP A 160 -12.60 2.96 42.60
N LEU A 161 -12.71 2.24 41.48
CA LEU A 161 -13.55 1.06 41.37
C LEU A 161 -13.09 -0.06 42.32
N GLN A 162 -11.78 -0.32 42.38
CA GLN A 162 -11.22 -1.33 43.29
C GLN A 162 -11.41 -0.95 44.75
N GLU A 163 -11.21 0.32 45.11
CA GLU A 163 -11.41 0.82 46.48
C GLU A 163 -12.88 0.69 46.91
N LYS A 164 -13.83 1.07 46.03
CA LYS A 164 -15.27 0.87 46.29
C LYS A 164 -15.62 -0.61 46.47
N LYS A 165 -15.06 -1.48 45.63
CA LYS A 165 -15.27 -2.93 45.72
C LYS A 165 -14.74 -3.49 47.05
N ALA A 166 -13.53 -3.12 47.45
CA ALA A 166 -12.95 -3.52 48.72
C ALA A 166 -13.80 -3.04 49.91
N GLY A 167 -14.30 -1.81 49.86
CA GLY A 167 -15.20 -1.27 50.89
C GLY A 167 -16.52 -2.03 50.98
N ILE A 168 -17.11 -2.44 49.85
CA ILE A 168 -18.32 -3.29 49.85
C ILE A 168 -18.02 -4.65 50.46
N LEU A 169 -16.92 -5.30 50.07
CA LEU A 169 -16.51 -6.60 50.61
C LEU A 169 -16.33 -6.56 52.13
N LYS A 170 -15.67 -5.51 52.64
CA LYS A 170 -15.51 -5.32 54.09
C LYS A 170 -16.85 -5.21 54.81
N ARG A 171 -17.79 -4.40 54.28
CA ARG A 171 -19.13 -4.28 54.87
C ARG A 171 -19.91 -5.59 54.88
N ILE A 172 -19.74 -6.42 53.85
CA ILE A 172 -20.35 -7.76 53.80
C ILE A 172 -19.77 -8.63 54.92
N GLN A 173 -18.46 -8.66 55.06
CA GLN A 173 -17.78 -9.42 56.11
C GLN A 173 -18.16 -8.95 57.53
N ASP A 174 -18.20 -7.64 57.77
CA ASP A 174 -18.61 -7.07 59.06
C ASP A 174 -20.05 -7.53 59.42
N LYS A 175 -20.95 -7.57 58.42
CA LYS A 175 -22.32 -8.06 58.60
C LYS A 175 -22.43 -9.57 58.82
N GLU A 176 -21.53 -10.36 58.25
CA GLU A 176 -21.45 -11.80 58.52
C GLU A 176 -21.02 -12.05 59.97
N ILE A 177 -20.02 -11.31 60.47
CA ILE A 177 -19.59 -11.41 61.87
C ILE A 177 -20.72 -11.01 62.84
N GLU A 178 -21.42 -9.91 62.57
CA GLU A 178 -22.59 -9.50 63.37
C GLU A 178 -23.66 -10.60 63.37
N ARG A 179 -23.98 -11.17 62.20
CA ARG A 179 -24.95 -12.27 62.09
C ARG A 179 -24.53 -13.47 62.92
N ASP A 180 -23.29 -13.91 62.82
CA ASP A 180 -22.79 -15.08 63.52
C ASP A 180 -22.80 -14.85 65.06
N SER A 181 -22.56 -13.61 65.50
CA SER A 181 -22.72 -13.23 66.91
C SER A 181 -24.18 -13.30 67.38
N PHE A 182 -25.13 -12.81 66.58
CA PHE A 182 -26.56 -12.94 66.90
C PHE A 182 -27.02 -14.39 66.91
N GLU A 183 -26.53 -15.22 65.99
CA GLU A 183 -26.84 -16.65 65.92
C GLU A 183 -26.35 -17.39 67.18
N GLY A 184 -25.15 -17.07 67.66
CA GLY A 184 -24.65 -17.57 68.94
C GLY A 184 -25.52 -17.15 70.14
N GLN A 185 -25.88 -15.87 70.22
CA GLN A 185 -26.77 -15.38 71.28
C GLN A 185 -28.15 -16.06 71.26
N ILE A 186 -28.70 -16.34 70.07
CA ILE A 186 -29.96 -17.06 69.92
C ILE A 186 -29.82 -18.51 70.39
N ALA A 187 -28.71 -19.18 70.09
CA ALA A 187 -28.45 -20.55 70.52
C ALA A 187 -28.34 -20.69 72.05
N ASP A 188 -27.84 -19.66 72.74
CA ASP A 188 -27.72 -19.62 74.20
C ASP A 188 -29.06 -19.37 74.92
N VAL A 189 -30.11 -18.96 74.20
CA VAL A 189 -31.45 -18.77 74.79
C VAL A 189 -32.10 -20.13 75.02
N ASP A 190 -32.27 -20.47 76.30
CA ASP A 190 -33.01 -21.67 76.70
C ASP A 190 -34.50 -21.55 76.31
N VAL A 191 -34.86 -22.24 75.23
CA VAL A 191 -36.20 -22.23 74.63
C VAL A 191 -37.27 -22.68 75.63
N ALA A 192 -36.94 -23.53 76.59
CA ALA A 192 -37.88 -23.99 77.62
C ALA A 192 -38.36 -22.84 78.54
N MET A 193 -37.50 -21.86 78.83
CA MET A 193 -37.88 -20.69 79.63
C MET A 193 -38.75 -19.69 78.85
N LEU A 194 -38.62 -19.63 77.52
CA LEU A 194 -39.51 -18.84 76.67
C LEU A 194 -40.91 -19.44 76.62
N ASP A 195 -41.02 -20.75 76.42
CA ASP A 195 -42.32 -21.46 76.43
C ASP A 195 -43.08 -21.28 77.75
N GLU A 196 -42.36 -21.29 78.87
CA GLU A 196 -42.94 -21.07 80.21
C GLU A 196 -43.37 -19.60 80.40
N ARG A 197 -42.56 -18.62 79.94
CA ARG A 197 -42.89 -17.19 79.99
C ARG A 197 -44.06 -16.82 79.07
N GLU A 198 -44.15 -17.45 77.90
CA GLU A 198 -45.24 -17.28 76.94
C GLU A 198 -46.54 -17.90 77.49
N ARG A 199 -46.47 -19.10 78.09
CA ARG A 199 -47.59 -19.66 78.88
C ARG A 199 -48.01 -18.73 80.02
N ASN A 200 -47.07 -18.16 80.78
CA ASN A 200 -47.38 -17.27 81.89
C ASN A 200 -47.97 -15.91 81.45
N LEU A 201 -47.57 -15.39 80.28
CA LEU A 201 -48.22 -14.22 79.66
C LEU A 201 -49.62 -14.54 79.15
N ALA A 202 -49.83 -15.72 78.56
CA ALA A 202 -51.13 -16.21 78.12
C ALA A 202 -52.09 -16.46 79.31
N VAL A 203 -51.56 -16.88 80.47
CA VAL A 203 -52.34 -17.14 81.69
C VAL A 203 -52.57 -15.86 82.52
N GLY A 204 -51.63 -14.90 82.49
CA GLY A 204 -51.74 -13.61 83.21
C GLY A 204 -52.57 -12.55 82.51
N SER A 205 -52.88 -12.71 81.22
CA SER A 205 -53.72 -11.80 80.45
C SER A 205 -55.14 -12.38 80.30
N LYS A 206 -55.95 -12.22 81.36
CA LYS A 206 -57.36 -11.87 81.13
C LYS A 206 -57.36 -10.51 80.45
N LEU A 207 -57.16 -10.49 79.12
CA LEU A 207 -57.31 -9.31 78.28
C LEU A 207 -58.69 -8.72 78.58
N ASN A 208 -58.69 -7.58 79.26
CA ASN A 208 -59.89 -6.77 79.42
C ASN A 208 -60.39 -6.45 78.00
N PRO A 209 -61.66 -6.72 77.64
CA PRO A 209 -62.17 -6.59 76.27
C PRO A 209 -61.95 -5.21 75.61
N PHE A 210 -61.58 -4.20 76.40
CA PHE A 210 -61.25 -2.85 75.96
C PHE A 210 -59.86 -2.70 75.29
N SER A 211 -58.89 -3.58 75.55
CA SER A 211 -57.54 -3.48 74.93
C SER A 211 -57.45 -4.19 73.58
N PHE A 212 -58.30 -5.18 73.33
CA PHE A 212 -58.40 -5.86 72.04
C PHE A 212 -58.96 -4.94 70.93
N SER A 213 -59.91 -4.06 71.28
CA SER A 213 -60.49 -3.10 70.32
C SER A 213 -59.46 -2.08 69.84
N ARG A 214 -58.56 -1.60 70.72
CA ARG A 214 -57.50 -0.66 70.33
C ARG A 214 -56.41 -1.29 69.48
N VAL A 215 -56.08 -2.57 69.71
CA VAL A 215 -55.11 -3.30 68.89
C VAL A 215 -55.68 -3.56 67.50
N GLU A 216 -56.95 -3.96 67.39
CA GLU A 216 -57.57 -4.13 66.08
C GLU A 216 -57.84 -2.80 65.36
N GLU A 217 -58.14 -1.72 66.07
CA GLU A 217 -58.20 -0.38 65.49
C GLU A 217 -56.83 0.08 64.96
N CYS A 218 -55.74 -0.17 65.70
CA CYS A 218 -54.38 0.11 65.23
C CYS A 218 -54.00 -0.78 64.03
N LYS A 219 -54.37 -2.06 64.02
CA LYS A 219 -54.15 -2.95 62.86
C LYS A 219 -54.94 -2.48 61.64
N GLU A 220 -56.19 -2.09 61.78
CA GLU A 220 -57.00 -1.54 60.69
C GLU A 220 -56.42 -0.23 60.16
N ARG A 221 -55.95 0.66 61.04
CA ARG A 221 -55.22 1.88 60.64
C ARG A 221 -53.93 1.57 59.91
N ILE A 222 -53.12 0.64 60.39
CA ILE A 222 -51.88 0.22 59.71
C ILE A 222 -52.22 -0.42 58.36
N ARG A 223 -53.23 -1.28 58.29
CA ARG A 223 -53.70 -1.92 57.06
C ARG A 223 -54.24 -0.90 56.04
N GLY A 224 -54.90 0.16 56.52
CA GLY A 224 -55.32 1.30 55.71
C GLY A 224 -54.16 2.14 55.17
N VAL A 225 -53.13 2.40 55.98
CA VAL A 225 -51.93 3.16 55.56
C VAL A 225 -51.05 2.36 54.60
N LEU A 226 -51.02 1.03 54.76
CA LEU A 226 -50.21 0.12 53.94
C LEU A 226 -50.93 -0.36 52.67
N LYS A 227 -52.24 -0.14 52.55
CA LYS A 227 -52.99 -0.41 51.31
C LYS A 227 -52.38 0.39 50.15
N GLY A 228 -51.84 -0.33 49.16
CA GLY A 228 -51.20 0.26 47.98
C GLY A 228 -49.71 0.62 48.15
N ARG A 229 -49.10 0.34 49.31
CA ARG A 229 -47.65 0.59 49.55
C ARG A 229 -46.81 -0.67 49.68
N LEU A 230 -47.42 -1.84 49.86
CA LEU A 230 -46.74 -3.13 49.72
C LEU A 230 -46.98 -3.68 48.31
N PRO A 231 -45.92 -4.13 47.61
CA PRO A 231 -46.07 -4.90 46.39
C PRO A 231 -46.93 -6.15 46.67
N PRO A 232 -47.81 -6.57 45.75
CA PRO A 232 -48.50 -7.85 45.83
C PRO A 232 -47.50 -8.98 46.15
N ASP A 233 -47.88 -9.96 46.98
CA ASP A 233 -47.03 -11.13 47.32
C ASP A 233 -46.44 -11.84 46.10
N LYS A 234 -47.14 -11.74 44.96
CA LYS A 234 -46.68 -12.24 43.67
C LYS A 234 -45.39 -11.55 43.19
N ASP A 235 -45.33 -10.22 43.33
CA ASP A 235 -44.19 -9.41 42.91
C ASP A 235 -42.99 -9.62 43.84
N LEU A 236 -43.24 -9.80 45.15
CA LEU A 236 -42.18 -10.13 46.11
C LEU A 236 -41.55 -11.50 45.82
N LYS A 237 -42.36 -12.52 45.49
CA LYS A 237 -41.86 -13.85 45.11
C LYS A 237 -41.04 -13.79 43.83
N ASP A 238 -41.49 -13.03 42.84
CA ASP A 238 -40.78 -12.88 41.57
C ASP A 238 -39.45 -12.11 41.74
N GLU A 239 -39.39 -11.12 42.62
CA GLU A 239 -38.15 -10.44 43.00
C GLU A 239 -37.19 -11.36 43.77
N ILE A 240 -37.70 -12.15 44.73
CA ILE A 240 -36.89 -13.13 45.46
C ILE A 240 -36.30 -14.18 44.50
N ILE A 241 -37.10 -14.68 43.55
CA ILE A 241 -36.64 -15.64 42.54
C ILE A 241 -35.59 -15.00 41.61
N LYS A 242 -35.76 -13.74 41.21
CA LYS A 242 -34.76 -13.01 40.41
C LYS A 242 -33.45 -12.85 41.18
N VAL A 243 -33.50 -12.45 42.44
CA VAL A 243 -32.31 -12.30 43.30
C VAL A 243 -31.61 -13.64 43.51
N GLN A 244 -32.38 -14.71 43.76
CA GLN A 244 -31.83 -16.06 43.91
C GLN A 244 -31.18 -16.58 42.61
N ARG A 245 -31.76 -16.30 41.44
CA ARG A 245 -31.16 -16.62 40.14
C ARG A 245 -29.87 -15.86 39.89
N ILE A 246 -29.85 -14.56 40.19
CA ILE A 246 -28.64 -13.73 40.06
C ILE A 246 -27.55 -14.25 41.00
N TYR A 247 -27.89 -14.54 42.25
CA TYR A 247 -26.96 -15.10 43.22
C TYR A 247 -26.40 -16.45 42.76
N PHE A 248 -27.26 -17.37 42.29
CA PHE A 248 -26.85 -18.66 41.76
C PHE A 248 -25.90 -18.50 40.56
N PHE A 249 -26.21 -17.60 39.62
CA PHE A 249 -25.36 -17.36 38.43
C PHE A 249 -23.99 -16.77 38.81
N VAL A 250 -23.96 -15.81 39.75
CA VAL A 250 -22.70 -15.22 40.23
C VAL A 250 -21.83 -16.26 40.96
N VAL A 251 -22.44 -17.13 41.77
CA VAL A 251 -21.73 -18.16 42.54
C VAL A 251 -21.25 -19.30 41.65
N THR A 252 -22.04 -19.73 40.67
CA THR A 252 -21.71 -20.88 39.81
C THR A 252 -20.83 -20.52 38.60
N PHE A 253 -21.01 -19.34 37.99
CA PHE A 253 -20.25 -18.93 36.81
C PHE A 253 -19.21 -17.84 37.07
N GLY A 254 -19.31 -17.09 38.17
CA GLY A 254 -18.35 -16.05 38.54
C GLY A 254 -17.00 -16.57 39.06
N ALA A 255 -16.91 -17.86 39.43
CA ALA A 255 -15.68 -18.49 39.91
C ALA A 255 -14.72 -18.93 38.77
N ASN A 256 -15.17 -18.98 37.51
CA ASN A 256 -14.37 -19.51 36.39
C ASN A 256 -13.52 -18.46 35.62
N SER A 257 -13.45 -17.21 36.08
CA SER A 257 -12.64 -16.17 35.40
C SER A 257 -11.19 -16.07 35.88
N LYS A 258 -10.71 -16.98 36.75
CA LYS A 258 -9.30 -16.99 37.23
C LYS A 258 -8.44 -18.14 36.69
N ALA A 259 -8.92 -18.91 35.71
CA ALA A 259 -8.20 -20.06 35.15
C ALA A 259 -7.88 -19.97 33.64
N LEU A 260 -8.05 -18.80 33.02
CA LEU A 260 -7.66 -18.56 31.62
C LEU A 260 -7.07 -17.16 31.49
N PHE A 261 -5.84 -16.99 31.99
CA PHE A 261 -4.75 -16.19 31.44
C PHE A 261 -3.50 -16.41 32.29
#